data_AF-A0A350C4Q9-F1
#
_entry.id   AF-A0A350C4Q9-F1
#
_cell.length_a   1.000
_cell.length_b   1.000
_cell.length_c   1.000
_cell.angle_alpha   90.00
_cell.angle_beta   90.00
_cell.angle_gamma   90.00
#
_symmetry.space_group_name_H-M   'P 1'
#
loop_
_entity.id
_entity.type
_entity.pdbx_description
1 polymer ?
#
loop_
_entity_poly.entity_id
_entity_poly.type
_entity_poly.pdbx_seq_one_letter_code
_entity_poly.pdbx_strand_id
1 'polypeptide(L)'
;MNFFKTTILGLLVMLTSVGASSQEISLLTIAPGDMVYDTYGHSALRVNYSDRDMDLVYNYGLYDFNTPGFVMKFMRGKLLYQVGAHRYDSFLNNYYKDKRSVYEQKLNFNPEEKEALIKALRINMLKENRSYKYD
;
A
#
# COMPACT_ATOMS: atom_id res chain seq x y z
N MET A 1 -45.83 -39.22 -34.46
CA MET A 1 -44.38 -39.44 -34.63
C MET A 1 -43.66 -38.17 -34.21
N ASN A 2 -42.59 -38.36 -33.44
CA ASN A 2 -41.89 -37.40 -32.57
C ASN A 2 -41.25 -36.20 -33.31
N PHE A 3 -41.35 -34.98 -32.75
CA PHE A 3 -40.30 -34.20 -32.04
C PHE A 3 -39.47 -33.23 -32.89
N PHE A 4 -38.89 -32.25 -32.18
CA PHE A 4 -38.03 -31.10 -32.57
C PHE A 4 -38.83 -29.81 -32.81
N LYS A 5 -39.14 -28.97 -31.80
CA LYS A 5 -38.28 -28.29 -30.81
C LYS A 5 -37.02 -27.67 -31.45
N THR A 6 -37.08 -26.38 -31.74
CA THR A 6 -35.88 -25.54 -31.81
C THR A 6 -36.19 -24.19 -31.18
N THR A 7 -35.99 -24.12 -29.86
CA THR A 7 -35.92 -22.88 -29.11
C THR A 7 -34.57 -22.24 -29.43
N ILE A 8 -34.57 -21.04 -30.01
CA ILE A 8 -33.37 -20.22 -30.15
C ILE A 8 -32.98 -19.77 -28.74
N LEU A 9 -31.94 -20.39 -28.18
CA LEU A 9 -31.33 -19.98 -26.93
C LEU A 9 -30.46 -18.75 -27.24
N GLY A 10 -31.01 -17.56 -27.02
CA GLY A 10 -30.24 -16.32 -27.00
C GLY A 10 -29.26 -16.38 -25.83
N LEU A 11 -27.98 -16.62 -26.14
CA LEU A 11 -26.91 -16.54 -25.17
C LEU A 11 -26.70 -15.06 -24.82
N LEU A 12 -27.32 -14.63 -23.72
CA LEU A 12 -27.03 -13.35 -23.09
C LEU A 12 -25.60 -13.41 -22.55
N VAL A 13 -24.64 -12.91 -23.32
CA VAL A 13 -23.32 -12.57 -22.80
C VAL A 13 -23.53 -11.40 -21.86
N MET A 14 -23.72 -11.70 -20.57
CA MET A 14 -23.48 -10.73 -19.51
C MET A 14 -22.00 -10.37 -19.63
N LEU A 15 -21.69 -9.24 -20.25
CA LEU A 15 -20.43 -8.56 -20.00
C LEU A 15 -20.48 -8.23 -18.50
N THR A 16 -19.90 -9.11 -17.68
CA THR A 16 -19.41 -8.66 -16.39
C THR A 16 -18.35 -7.62 -16.74
N SER A 17 -18.72 -6.34 -16.63
CA SER A 17 -17.71 -5.31 -16.51
C SER A 17 -16.93 -5.71 -15.26
N VAL A 18 -15.80 -6.37 -15.44
CA VAL A 18 -14.73 -6.33 -14.45
C VAL A 18 -14.45 -4.84 -14.35
N GLY A 19 -15.11 -4.19 -13.39
CA GLY A 19 -15.05 -2.74 -13.24
C GLY A 19 -13.57 -2.39 -13.13
N ALA A 20 -13.10 -1.48 -13.99
CA ALA A 20 -11.76 -0.95 -13.87
C ALA A 20 -11.61 -0.50 -12.41
N SER A 21 -10.78 -1.21 -11.64
CA SER A 21 -10.54 -0.88 -10.24
C SER A 21 -10.02 0.56 -10.23
N SER A 22 -10.78 1.46 -9.60
CA SER A 22 -10.46 2.90 -9.52
C SER A 22 -9.21 3.18 -8.69
N GLN A 23 -8.59 2.13 -8.13
CA GLN A 23 -7.40 2.20 -7.31
C GLN A 23 -6.15 2.00 -8.16
N GLU A 24 -5.26 2.98 -8.12
CA GLU A 24 -3.89 2.84 -8.59
C GLU A 24 -2.99 2.52 -7.40
N ILE A 25 -2.16 1.50 -7.54
CA ILE A 25 -1.22 1.08 -6.49
C ILE A 25 0.20 1.27 -7.03
N SER A 26 1.03 1.95 -6.25
CA SER A 26 2.42 2.21 -6.61
C SER A 26 3.35 1.85 -5.46
N LEU A 27 4.56 1.42 -5.80
CA LEU A 27 5.69 1.42 -4.88
C LEU A 27 6.36 2.78 -4.94
N LEU A 28 6.51 3.43 -3.78
CA LEU A 28 7.32 4.63 -3.61
C LEU A 28 8.67 4.22 -3.05
N THR A 29 9.75 4.62 -3.69
CA THR A 29 11.13 4.42 -3.21
C THR A 29 11.73 5.77 -2.87
N ILE A 30 12.10 5.95 -1.61
CA ILE A 30 12.73 7.16 -1.10
C ILE A 30 14.24 6.96 -1.10
N ALA A 31 14.97 7.92 -1.66
CA ALA A 31 16.44 7.93 -1.66
C ALA A 31 17.02 7.88 -0.22
N PRO A 32 18.26 7.41 -0.02
CA PRO A 32 18.97 7.50 1.26
C PRO A 32 18.93 8.88 1.93
N GLY A 33 19.03 8.89 3.26
CA GLY A 33 19.16 10.10 4.07
C GLY A 33 20.29 10.00 5.09
N ASP A 34 20.59 11.11 5.74
CA ASP A 34 21.77 11.26 6.62
C ASP A 34 21.59 10.59 8.00
N MET A 35 20.35 10.28 8.39
CA MET A 35 20.06 9.65 9.66
C MET A 35 20.29 8.14 9.59
N VAL A 36 20.72 7.54 10.72
CA VAL A 36 21.01 6.09 10.82
C VAL A 36 19.83 5.20 10.39
N TYR A 37 18.61 5.69 10.57
CA TYR A 37 17.38 4.98 10.22
C TYR A 37 16.92 5.22 8.78
N ASP A 38 17.56 6.12 8.05
CA ASP A 38 17.29 6.47 6.66
C ASP A 38 18.43 6.13 5.70
N THR A 39 19.54 5.58 6.22
CA THR A 39 20.81 5.43 5.48
C THR A 39 20.69 4.58 4.22
N TYR A 40 19.71 3.67 4.17
CA TYR A 40 19.46 2.81 3.01
C TYR A 40 18.25 3.24 2.18
N GLY A 41 17.68 4.40 2.49
CA GLY A 41 16.41 4.83 1.91
C GLY A 41 15.23 4.14 2.59
N HIS A 42 14.08 4.21 1.93
CA HIS A 42 12.84 3.63 2.44
C HIS A 42 11.93 3.21 1.28
N SER A 43 10.94 2.37 1.54
CA SER A 43 9.89 2.08 0.57
C SER A 43 8.50 2.09 1.21
N ALA A 44 7.52 2.56 0.46
CA ALA A 44 6.14 2.65 0.91
C ALA A 44 5.17 2.30 -0.21
N LEU A 45 3.97 1.84 0.14
CA LEU A 45 2.92 1.56 -0.83
C LEU A 45 1.96 2.73 -0.91
N ARG A 46 1.78 3.30 -2.10
CA ARG A 46 0.73 4.28 -2.37
C ARG A 46 -0.51 3.59 -2.89
N VAL A 47 -1.67 3.99 -2.39
CA VAL A 47 -2.98 3.65 -2.96
C VAL A 47 -3.74 4.94 -3.23
N ASN A 48 -3.90 5.24 -4.52
CA ASN A 48 -4.68 6.38 -4.99
C ASN A 48 -6.08 5.91 -5.38
N TYR A 49 -7.09 6.34 -4.63
CA TYR A 49 -8.50 6.09 -4.89
C TYR A 49 -9.07 7.24 -5.73
N SER A 50 -8.99 7.10 -7.06
CA SER A 50 -9.41 8.13 -8.00
C SER A 50 -10.89 8.52 -7.90
N ASP A 51 -11.72 7.66 -7.31
CA ASP A 51 -13.15 7.87 -7.10
C ASP A 51 -13.51 8.63 -5.81
N ARG A 52 -12.56 8.88 -4.88
CA ARG A 52 -12.88 9.34 -3.50
C ARG A 52 -12.01 10.46 -2.93
N ASP A 53 -11.22 11.16 -3.75
CA ASP A 53 -10.24 12.16 -3.28
C ASP A 53 -9.39 11.66 -2.08
N MET A 54 -8.96 10.40 -2.19
CA MET A 54 -8.23 9.71 -1.14
C MET A 54 -6.95 9.12 -1.74
N ASP A 55 -5.81 9.60 -1.28
CA ASP A 55 -4.50 9.20 -1.76
C ASP A 55 -3.59 8.95 -0.56
N LEU A 56 -3.38 7.67 -0.27
CA LEU A 56 -2.77 7.22 0.98
C LEU A 56 -1.46 6.49 0.71
N VAL A 57 -0.46 6.78 1.55
CA VAL A 57 0.83 6.10 1.55
C VAL A 57 0.97 5.29 2.83
N TYR A 58 1.02 3.97 2.67
CA TYR A 58 1.21 2.99 3.72
C TYR A 58 2.69 2.72 3.93
N ASN A 59 3.15 2.99 5.14
CA ASN A 59 4.52 2.77 5.58
C ASN A 59 4.57 1.59 6.52
N TYR A 60 5.53 0.70 6.29
CA TYR A 60 5.91 -0.37 7.19
C TYR A 60 7.27 0.01 7.78
N GLY A 61 7.39 0.01 9.10
CA GLY A 61 8.64 0.33 9.79
C GLY A 61 8.62 1.67 10.50
N LEU A 62 7.44 2.25 10.75
CA LEU A 62 7.33 3.42 11.62
C LEU A 62 7.75 3.04 13.04
N TYR A 63 8.32 3.98 13.77
CA TYR A 63 8.79 3.77 15.14
C TYR A 63 8.57 5.00 16.00
N ASP A 64 8.58 4.82 17.32
CA ASP A 64 8.51 5.92 18.28
C ASP A 64 9.91 6.38 18.65
N PHE A 65 10.27 7.60 18.24
CA PHE A 65 11.55 8.24 18.56
C PHE A 65 11.77 8.44 20.06
N ASN A 66 10.70 8.48 20.87
CA ASN A 66 10.79 8.61 22.32
C ASN A 66 11.14 7.28 23.01
N THR A 67 11.31 6.19 22.26
CA THR A 67 11.72 4.90 22.82
C THR A 67 13.07 5.03 23.54
N PRO A 68 13.17 4.68 24.84
CA PRO A 68 14.45 4.74 25.56
C PRO A 68 15.51 3.86 24.89
N GLY A 69 16.67 4.46 24.61
CA GLY A 69 17.76 3.79 23.89
C GLY A 69 17.46 3.52 22.41
N PHE A 70 16.67 4.38 21.77
CA PHE A 70 16.21 4.24 20.38
C PHE A 70 17.31 3.76 19.42
N VAL A 71 18.42 4.49 19.29
CA VAL A 71 19.51 4.17 18.35
C VAL A 71 20.06 2.76 18.57
N MET A 72 20.32 2.39 19.83
CA MET A 72 20.83 1.05 20.16
C MET A 72 19.81 -0.05 19.87
N LYS A 73 18.51 0.20 20.07
CA LYS A 73 17.45 -0.75 19.73
C LYS A 73 17.27 -0.86 18.23
N PHE A 74 17.31 0.27 17.51
CA PHE A 74 17.23 0.33 16.04
C PHE A 74 18.33 -0.52 15.40
N MET A 75 19.60 -0.26 15.77
CA MET A 75 20.75 -0.99 15.25
C MET A 75 20.71 -2.50 15.54
N ARG A 76 19.96 -2.93 16.56
CA ARG A 76 19.80 -4.34 16.94
C ARG A 76 18.50 -4.97 16.43
N GLY A 77 17.69 -4.25 15.66
CA GLY A 77 16.38 -4.72 15.19
C GLY A 77 15.33 -4.88 16.29
N LYS A 78 15.53 -4.27 17.48
CA LYS A 78 14.70 -4.50 18.69
C LYS A 78 13.59 -3.47 18.92
N LEU A 79 13.30 -2.60 17.95
CA LEU A 79 12.19 -1.68 18.07
C LEU A 79 10.86 -2.41 17.89
N LEU A 80 9.81 -1.86 18.52
CA LEU A 80 8.45 -2.16 18.14
C LEU A 80 8.09 -1.22 16.99
N TYR A 81 7.95 -1.79 15.80
CA TYR A 81 7.61 -1.08 14.59
C TYR A 81 6.10 -1.03 14.41
N GLN A 82 5.66 -0.09 13.57
CA GLN A 82 4.26 0.07 13.23
C GLN A 82 4.03 0.21 11.73
N VAL A 83 2.85 -0.24 11.32
CA VAL A 83 2.23 0.14 10.05
C VAL A 83 1.45 1.43 10.27
N GLY A 84 1.58 2.37 9.36
CA GLY A 84 0.81 3.61 9.36
C GLY A 84 0.53 4.13 7.96
N ALA A 85 -0.46 5.02 7.85
CA ALA A 85 -0.85 5.64 6.59
C ALA A 85 -0.85 7.17 6.71
N HIS A 86 -0.37 7.84 5.68
CA HIS A 86 -0.37 9.31 5.56
C HIS A 86 -0.96 9.72 4.22
N ARG A 87 -1.47 10.95 4.11
CA ARG A 87 -1.83 11.51 2.80
C ARG A 87 -0.56 11.67 1.94
N TYR A 88 -0.67 11.38 0.65
CA TYR A 88 0.45 11.43 -0.30
C TYR A 88 1.10 12.83 -0.37
N ASP A 89 0.29 13.89 -0.34
CA ASP A 89 0.74 15.29 -0.30
C ASP A 89 1.70 15.56 0.87
N SER A 90 1.33 15.12 2.06
CA SER A 90 2.03 15.32 3.33
C SER A 90 3.29 14.46 3.37
N PHE A 91 3.18 13.22 2.86
CA PHE A 91 4.32 12.33 2.69
C PHE A 91 5.38 12.96 1.77
N LEU A 92 5.00 13.44 0.58
CA LEU A 92 5.94 14.08 -0.35
C LEU A 92 6.57 15.34 0.24
N ASN A 93 5.78 16.17 0.91
CA ASN A 93 6.26 17.41 1.50
C ASN A 93 7.35 17.18 2.56
N ASN A 94 7.27 16.07 3.31
CA ASN A 94 8.32 15.72 4.27
C ASN A 94 9.64 15.44 3.56
N TYR A 95 9.65 14.57 2.54
CA TYR A 95 10.88 14.24 1.82
C TYR A 95 11.42 15.38 0.96
N TYR A 96 10.53 16.26 0.47
CA TYR A 96 10.95 17.49 -0.21
C TYR A 96 11.76 18.39 0.73
N LYS A 97 11.30 18.59 1.97
CA LYS A 97 12.03 19.38 2.98
C LYS A 97 13.37 18.74 3.35
N ASP A 98 13.41 17.41 3.38
CA ASP A 98 14.63 16.65 3.62
C ASP A 98 15.56 16.59 2.40
N LYS A 99 15.17 17.20 1.27
CA LYS A 99 15.89 17.17 -0.01
C LYS A 99 16.17 15.75 -0.51
N ARG A 100 15.24 14.83 -0.25
CA ARG A 100 15.31 13.42 -0.66
C ARG A 100 14.38 13.18 -1.85
N SER A 101 14.90 12.51 -2.87
CA SER A 101 14.10 12.09 -4.03
C SER A 101 13.13 10.98 -3.66
N VAL A 102 11.92 11.04 -4.24
CA VAL A 102 10.92 9.97 -4.18
C VAL A 102 10.65 9.51 -5.61
N TYR A 103 10.85 8.21 -5.86
CA TYR A 103 10.58 7.57 -7.14
C TYR A 103 9.29 6.76 -7.03
N GLU A 104 8.42 6.84 -8.03
CA GLU A 104 7.17 6.10 -8.07
C GLU A 104 7.20 5.04 -9.17
N GLN A 105 6.88 3.80 -8.79
CA GLN A 105 6.67 2.69 -9.72
C GLN A 105 5.23 2.19 -9.59
N LYS A 106 4.42 2.42 -10.63
CA LYS A 106 3.06 1.85 -10.71
C LYS A 106 3.15 0.33 -10.82
N LEU A 107 2.37 -0.37 -10.00
CA LEU A 107 2.35 -1.83 -9.96
C LEU A 107 1.21 -2.35 -10.83
N ASN A 108 1.53 -3.35 -11.66
CA ASN A 108 0.57 -3.96 -12.60
C ASN A 108 -0.21 -5.10 -11.93
N PHE A 109 -1.09 -4.75 -11.00
CA PHE A 109 -1.97 -5.72 -10.33
C PHE A 109 -3.29 -5.90 -11.08
N ASN A 110 -3.76 -7.14 -11.14
CA ASN A 110 -5.14 -7.42 -11.54
C ASN A 110 -6.13 -6.99 -10.42
N PRO A 111 -7.44 -6.92 -10.71
CA PRO A 111 -8.43 -6.46 -9.74
C PRO A 111 -8.45 -7.27 -8.43
N GLU A 112 -8.28 -8.59 -8.51
CA GLU A 112 -8.28 -9.48 -7.34
C GLU A 112 -7.07 -9.23 -6.43
N GLU A 113 -5.88 -9.02 -7.02
CA GLU A 113 -4.64 -8.68 -6.32
C GLU A 113 -4.75 -7.31 -5.64
N LYS A 114 -5.35 -6.31 -6.32
CA LYS A 114 -5.60 -5.00 -5.72
C LYS A 114 -6.50 -5.11 -4.51
N GLU A 115 -7.60 -5.85 -4.62
CA GLU A 115 -8.53 -6.06 -3.51
C GLU A 115 -7.85 -6.77 -2.34
N ALA A 116 -7.10 -7.85 -2.63
CA ALA A 116 -6.37 -8.60 -1.61
C ALA A 116 -5.35 -7.73 -0.88
N LEU A 117 -4.56 -6.93 -1.60
CA LEU A 117 -3.58 -6.02 -1.01
C LEU A 117 -4.26 -4.93 -0.17
N ILE A 118 -5.30 -4.27 -0.69
CA ILE A 118 -6.02 -3.23 0.04
C ILE A 118 -6.67 -3.81 1.32
N LYS A 119 -7.21 -5.02 1.23
CA LYS A 119 -7.75 -5.73 2.41
C LYS A 119 -6.65 -5.99 3.43
N ALA A 120 -5.48 -6.47 3.01
CA ALA A 120 -4.34 -6.70 3.89
C ALA A 120 -3.88 -5.39 4.55
N LEU A 121 -3.76 -4.29 3.79
CA LEU A 121 -3.40 -2.97 4.32
C LEU A 121 -4.40 -2.51 5.40
N ARG A 122 -5.71 -2.67 5.17
CA ARG A 122 -6.74 -2.33 6.16
C ARG A 122 -6.65 -3.18 7.42
N ILE A 123 -6.47 -4.49 7.28
CA ILE A 123 -6.31 -5.41 8.42
C ILE A 123 -5.06 -5.05 9.22
N ASN A 124 -3.94 -4.77 8.55
CA ASN A 124 -2.67 -4.41 9.19
C ASN A 124 -2.74 -3.05 9.88
N MET A 125 -3.67 -2.17 9.50
CA MET A 125 -3.89 -0.88 10.16
C MET A 125 -4.73 -0.99 11.45
N LEU A 126 -5.37 -2.13 11.72
CA LEU A 126 -6.12 -2.35 12.96
C LEU A 126 -5.18 -2.26 14.18
N LYS A 127 -5.70 -1.75 15.30
CA LYS A 127 -4.88 -1.46 16.49
C LYS A 127 -4.13 -2.68 17.00
N GLU A 128 -4.75 -3.84 16.91
CA GLU A 128 -4.25 -5.15 17.30
C GLU A 128 -3.18 -5.72 16.36
N ASN A 129 -3.15 -5.27 15.09
CA ASN A 129 -2.27 -5.83 14.05
C ASN A 129 -1.13 -4.88 13.65
N ARG A 130 -1.30 -3.58 13.91
CA ARG A 130 -0.39 -2.56 13.37
C ARG A 130 1.00 -2.55 13.98
N SER A 131 1.23 -3.21 15.12
CA SER A 131 2.53 -3.19 15.79
C SER A 131 3.22 -4.55 15.68
N TYR A 132 4.50 -4.56 15.31
CA TYR A 132 5.25 -5.79 15.07
C TYR A 132 6.75 -5.59 15.38
N LYS A 133 7.49 -6.69 15.49
CA LYS A 133 8.96 -6.70 15.59
C LYS A 133 9.54 -7.31 14.32
N TYR A 134 10.78 -6.96 13.99
CA TYR A 134 11.55 -7.79 13.08
C TYR A 134 12.09 -8.98 13.85
N ASP A 135 12.01 -10.16 13.24
CA ASP A 135 12.48 -11.43 13.79
C ASP A 135 14.00 -11.59 13.62
#